data_AF-R0FRL2-F1
#
_entry.id   AF-R0FRL2-F1
#
_cell.length_a   1.000
_cell.length_b   1.000
_cell.length_c   1.000
_cell.angle_alpha   90.00
_cell.angle_beta   90.00
_cell.angle_gamma   90.00
#
_symmetry.space_group_name_H-M   'P 1'
#
loop_
_entity.id
_entity.type
_entity.pdbx_description
1 polymer ?
#
loop_
_entity_poly.entity_id
_entity_poly.type
_entity_poly.pdbx_seq_one_letter_code
_entity_poly.pdbx_strand_id
1 'polypeptide(L)'
;MFPKNSVVTDSSACGIFGVITFSCLSFWGEIGKRGILDQKLIRKLVHINIGLVFLLCWPLFSSGIQGALFASLVTGLNIIRMLLLGLGVYHDEGTIKSMTRHGDRRELLKGPLYYVLRRLGTERLPYNRNKSFAGSIGMATAGFLASVGYMYYFASFGYIEASGGMILRFAVISIASALVESLPISTDIDDNLTVSLTSALVGFLLF
;
A
#
# COMPACT_ATOMS: atom_id res chain seq x y z
N MET A 1 -16.55 15.11 17.94
CA MET A 1 -17.97 15.04 18.33
C MET A 1 -18.74 14.54 17.12
N PHE A 2 -18.79 13.21 16.93
CA PHE A 2 -19.40 12.59 15.75
C PHE A 2 -20.93 12.65 15.84
N PRO A 3 -21.67 12.88 14.73
CA PRO A 3 -23.12 12.92 14.76
C PRO A 3 -23.69 11.55 15.15
N LYS A 4 -24.86 11.53 15.80
CA LYS A 4 -25.57 10.37 16.36
C LYS A 4 -25.90 9.22 15.38
N ASN A 5 -25.46 9.30 14.12
CA ASN A 5 -25.71 8.31 13.07
C ASN A 5 -24.39 7.90 12.42
N SER A 6 -23.81 6.78 12.85
CA SER A 6 -22.52 6.28 12.35
C SER A 6 -22.53 6.10 10.82
N VAL A 7 -23.67 5.71 10.24
CA VAL A 7 -23.83 5.52 8.78
C VAL A 7 -23.66 6.83 7.99
N VAL A 8 -24.17 7.96 8.51
CA VAL A 8 -24.05 9.26 7.82
C VAL A 8 -22.61 9.76 7.88
N THR A 9 -21.93 9.52 9.00
CA THR A 9 -20.51 9.82 9.17
C THR A 9 -19.67 9.00 8.21
N ASP A 10 -19.86 7.68 8.18
CA ASP A 10 -19.10 6.76 7.33
C ASP A 10 -19.37 7.01 5.84
N SER A 11 -20.59 7.37 5.47
CA SER A 11 -20.95 7.73 4.09
C SER A 11 -20.28 9.04 3.66
N SER A 12 -20.24 10.04 4.55
CA SER A 12 -19.56 11.31 4.29
C SER A 12 -18.05 11.12 4.20
N ALA A 13 -17.47 10.31 5.10
CA ALA A 13 -16.06 9.91 5.08
C ALA A 13 -15.70 9.15 3.80
N CYS A 14 -16.57 8.23 3.35
CA CYS A 14 -16.41 7.51 2.09
C CYS A 14 -16.36 8.47 0.89
N GLY A 15 -17.25 9.47 0.85
CA GLY A 15 -17.27 10.49 -0.20
C GLY A 15 -15.98 11.33 -0.22
N ILE A 16 -15.56 11.84 0.94
CA ILE A 16 -14.32 12.63 1.09
C ILE A 16 -13.11 11.77 0.69
N PHE A 17 -13.02 10.54 1.18
CA PHE A 17 -11.91 9.64 0.88
C PHE A 17 -11.82 9.32 -0.62
N GLY A 18 -12.97 9.09 -1.27
CA GLY A 18 -13.05 8.89 -2.71
C GLY A 18 -12.55 10.12 -3.50
N VAL A 19 -12.97 11.33 -3.11
CA VAL A 19 -12.54 12.58 -3.76
C VAL A 19 -11.05 12.82 -3.61
N ILE A 20 -10.47 12.61 -2.42
CA ILE A 20 -9.03 12.77 -2.18
C ILE A 20 -8.24 11.76 -3.02
N THR A 21 -8.68 10.49 -3.01
CA THR A 21 -8.03 9.42 -3.79
C THR A 21 -8.08 9.71 -5.29
N PHE A 22 -9.23 10.12 -5.80
CA PHE A 22 -9.38 10.50 -7.20
C PHE A 22 -8.50 11.69 -7.57
N SER A 23 -8.51 12.75 -6.76
CA SER A 23 -7.71 13.97 -6.99
C SER A 23 -6.21 13.66 -7.00
N CYS A 24 -5.74 12.82 -6.08
CA CYS A 24 -4.34 12.39 -6.01
C CYS A 24 -3.95 11.57 -7.26
N LEU A 25 -4.80 10.62 -7.68
CA LEU A 25 -4.60 9.85 -8.91
C LEU A 25 -4.54 10.75 -10.15
N SER A 26 -5.47 11.70 -10.27
CA SER A 26 -5.52 12.65 -11.37
C SER A 26 -4.27 13.55 -11.42
N PHE A 27 -3.81 14.03 -10.26
CA PHE A 27 -2.59 14.82 -10.14
C PHE A 27 -1.37 14.06 -10.67
N TRP A 28 -1.17 12.82 -10.23
CA TRP A 28 -0.05 12.00 -10.72
C TRP A 28 -0.22 11.57 -12.18
N GLY A 29 -1.45 11.34 -12.63
CA GLY A 29 -1.78 11.11 -14.04
C GLY A 29 -1.34 12.27 -14.92
N GLU A 30 -1.60 13.50 -14.48
CA GLU A 30 -1.24 14.72 -15.18
C GLU A 30 0.28 14.94 -15.23
N ILE A 31 0.99 14.67 -14.12
CA ILE A 31 2.47 14.68 -14.10
C ILE A 31 3.02 13.63 -15.07
N GLY A 32 2.41 12.44 -15.12
CA GLY A 32 2.76 11.37 -16.07
C GLY A 32 2.56 11.78 -17.53
N LYS A 33 1.48 12.50 -17.84
CA LYS A 33 1.24 13.05 -19.20
C LYS A 33 2.33 14.03 -19.60
N ARG A 34 2.68 14.97 -18.72
CA ARG A 34 3.65 16.05 -18.97
C ARG A 34 5.09 15.57 -19.10
N GLY A 35 5.40 14.33 -18.71
CA GLY A 35 6.73 13.74 -18.86
C GLY A 35 7.82 14.42 -18.01
N ILE A 36 7.43 15.14 -16.95
CA ILE A 36 8.35 15.91 -16.09
C ILE A 36 9.24 14.98 -15.25
N LEU A 37 8.70 13.81 -14.87
CA LEU A 37 9.38 12.82 -14.04
C LEU A 37 9.45 11.48 -14.77
N ASP A 38 10.50 10.71 -14.48
CA ASP A 38 10.62 9.34 -14.96
C ASP A 38 9.39 8.51 -14.55
N GLN A 39 8.84 7.76 -15.51
CA GLN A 39 7.71 6.87 -15.30
C GLN A 39 7.95 5.86 -14.16
N LYS A 40 9.22 5.49 -13.93
CA LYS A 40 9.63 4.65 -12.80
C LYS A 40 9.50 5.36 -11.44
N LEU A 41 9.81 6.65 -11.36
CA LEU A 41 9.67 7.46 -10.15
C LEU A 41 8.21 7.77 -9.87
N ILE A 42 7.44 8.19 -10.89
CA ILE A 42 6.00 8.46 -10.78
C ILE A 42 5.27 7.25 -10.21
N ARG A 43 5.51 6.05 -10.75
CA ARG A 43 4.89 4.81 -10.26
C ARG A 43 5.15 4.54 -8.78
N LYS A 44 6.37 4.79 -8.31
CA LYS A 44 6.73 4.63 -6.89
C LYS A 44 6.03 5.66 -6.01
N LEU A 45 6.03 6.93 -6.44
CA LEU A 45 5.39 8.02 -5.72
C LEU A 45 3.87 7.82 -5.66
N VAL A 46 3.23 7.36 -6.73
CA VAL A 46 1.81 7.01 -6.76
C VAL A 46 1.49 5.93 -5.74
N HIS A 47 2.25 4.83 -5.70
CA HIS A 47 2.01 3.74 -4.75
C HIS A 47 2.19 4.18 -3.30
N ILE A 48 3.25 4.95 -3.00
CA ILE A 48 3.51 5.46 -1.64
C ILE A 48 2.41 6.45 -1.22
N ASN A 49 2.05 7.40 -2.09
CA ASN A 49 1.05 8.43 -1.77
C ASN A 49 -0.36 7.86 -1.66
N ILE A 50 -0.76 6.94 -2.53
CA ILE A 50 -2.11 6.35 -2.44
C ILE A 50 -2.23 5.50 -1.17
N GLY A 51 -1.20 4.71 -0.84
CA GLY A 51 -1.19 3.97 0.43
C GLY A 51 -1.25 4.88 1.65
N LEU A 52 -0.49 5.99 1.63
CA LEU A 52 -0.51 6.98 2.70
C LEU A 52 -1.87 7.68 2.83
N VAL A 53 -2.47 8.09 1.70
CA VAL A 53 -3.80 8.72 1.66
C VAL A 53 -4.87 7.79 2.22
N PHE A 54 -4.82 6.50 1.87
CA PHE A 54 -5.71 5.48 2.46
C PHE A 54 -5.57 5.39 3.97
N LEU A 55 -4.33 5.34 4.49
CA LEU A 55 -4.08 5.22 5.92
C LEU A 55 -4.41 6.51 6.70
N LEU A 56 -4.13 7.69 6.15
CA LEU A 56 -4.46 8.98 6.76
C LEU A 56 -5.96 9.28 6.76
N CYS A 57 -6.70 8.75 5.78
CA CYS A 57 -8.16 8.90 5.75
C CYS A 57 -8.87 7.82 6.57
N TRP A 58 -8.16 6.79 7.06
CA TRP A 58 -8.74 5.73 7.88
C TRP A 58 -9.42 6.22 9.17
N PRO A 59 -8.85 7.17 9.95
CA PRO A 59 -9.52 7.76 11.12
C PRO A 59 -10.82 8.54 10.82
N LEU A 60 -11.15 8.80 9.54
CA LEU A 60 -12.42 9.43 9.20
C LEU A 60 -13.61 8.47 9.34
N PHE A 61 -13.33 7.16 9.34
CA PHE A 61 -14.33 6.12 9.48
C PHE A 61 -14.54 5.73 10.95
N SER A 62 -15.74 5.23 11.25
CA SER A 62 -16.11 4.62 12.52
C SER A 62 -15.19 3.45 12.89
N SER A 63 -14.91 3.26 14.19
CA SER A 63 -14.10 2.16 14.73
C SER A 63 -14.75 0.77 14.63
N GLY A 64 -16.00 0.68 14.16
CA GLY A 64 -16.72 -0.58 13.99
C GLY A 64 -16.49 -1.25 12.63
N ILE A 65 -16.99 -2.49 12.49
CA ILE A 65 -16.99 -3.26 11.22
C ILE A 65 -17.59 -2.45 10.06
N GLN A 66 -18.59 -1.61 10.34
CA GLN A 66 -19.21 -0.75 9.34
C GLN A 66 -18.20 0.23 8.70
N GLY A 67 -17.38 0.92 9.50
CA GLY A 67 -16.34 1.81 8.98
C GLY A 67 -15.31 1.08 8.14
N ALA A 68 -14.91 -0.12 8.55
CA ALA A 68 -14.02 -0.99 7.78
C ALA A 68 -14.64 -1.42 6.43
N LEU A 69 -15.94 -1.72 6.39
CA LEU A 69 -16.65 -2.04 5.15
C LEU A 69 -16.71 -0.83 4.20
N PHE A 70 -16.99 0.37 4.72
CA PHE A 70 -16.99 1.59 3.90
C PHE A 70 -15.60 1.95 3.37
N ALA A 71 -14.55 1.82 4.19
CA ALA A 71 -13.18 2.06 3.76
C ALA A 71 -12.72 1.04 2.71
N SER A 72 -13.04 -0.24 2.90
CA SER A 72 -12.73 -1.29 1.93
C SER A 72 -13.52 -1.16 0.63
N LEU A 73 -14.73 -0.59 0.66
CA LEU A 73 -15.52 -0.28 -0.54
C LEU A 73 -14.82 0.72 -1.46
N VAL A 74 -14.21 1.79 -0.93
CA VAL A 74 -13.45 2.74 -1.75
C VAL A 74 -12.25 2.08 -2.42
N THR A 75 -11.53 1.22 -1.70
CA THR A 75 -10.43 0.43 -2.26
C THR A 75 -10.92 -0.57 -3.31
N GLY A 76 -12.04 -1.25 -3.05
CA GLY A 76 -12.69 -2.17 -3.97
C GLY A 76 -13.11 -1.50 -5.27
N LEU A 77 -13.70 -0.31 -5.19
CA LEU A 77 -14.03 0.51 -6.37
C LEU A 77 -12.78 0.89 -7.17
N ASN A 78 -11.67 1.19 -6.50
CA ASN A 78 -10.40 1.49 -7.17
C ASN A 78 -9.83 0.25 -7.89
N ILE A 79 -9.91 -0.93 -7.27
CA ILE A 79 -9.52 -2.21 -7.90
C ILE A 79 -10.37 -2.47 -9.16
N ILE A 80 -11.69 -2.31 -9.07
CA ILE A 80 -12.61 -2.45 -10.21
C ILE A 80 -12.23 -1.45 -11.30
N ARG A 81 -11.92 -0.19 -10.96
CA ARG A 81 -11.46 0.82 -11.93
C ARG A 81 -10.19 0.38 -12.65
N MET A 82 -9.19 -0.15 -11.93
CA MET A 82 -7.95 -0.66 -12.54
C MET A 82 -8.19 -1.85 -13.46
N LEU A 83 -9.10 -2.76 -13.08
CA LEU A 83 -9.51 -3.89 -13.93
C LEU A 83 -10.21 -3.41 -15.20
N LEU A 84 -11.14 -2.44 -15.10
CA LEU A 84 -11.85 -1.89 -16.26
C LEU A 84 -10.91 -1.16 -17.23
N LEU A 85 -9.94 -0.41 -16.71
CA LEU A 85 -8.87 0.22 -17.49
C LEU A 85 -8.00 -0.82 -18.20
N GLY A 86 -7.58 -1.85 -17.45
CA GLY A 86 -6.71 -2.88 -17.98
C GLY A 86 -7.39 -3.78 -19.02
N LEU A 87 -8.69 -4.06 -18.86
CA LEU A 87 -9.52 -4.79 -19.83
C LEU A 87 -9.87 -3.93 -21.05
N GLY A 88 -9.63 -2.62 -21.00
CA GLY A 88 -9.92 -1.69 -22.10
C GLY A 88 -11.39 -1.31 -22.21
N VAL A 89 -12.19 -1.53 -21.17
CA VAL A 89 -13.60 -1.09 -21.10
C VAL A 89 -13.66 0.43 -20.88
N TYR A 90 -12.70 0.97 -20.12
CA TYR A 90 -12.56 2.40 -19.84
C TYR A 90 -11.20 2.89 -20.33
N HIS A 91 -11.10 4.09 -20.89
CA HIS A 91 -9.87 4.65 -21.46
C HIS A 91 -9.50 5.95 -20.72
N ASP A 92 -8.44 5.89 -19.91
CA ASP A 92 -7.85 7.05 -19.24
C ASP A 92 -6.32 6.99 -19.39
N GLU A 93 -5.82 7.67 -20.43
CA GLU A 93 -4.38 7.67 -20.75
C GLU A 93 -3.52 8.23 -19.62
N GLY A 94 -4.05 9.15 -18.80
CA GLY A 94 -3.32 9.71 -17.68
C GLY A 94 -3.00 8.68 -16.63
N THR A 95 -4.02 7.92 -16.22
CA THR A 95 -3.88 6.85 -15.23
C THR A 95 -3.03 5.70 -15.78
N ILE A 96 -3.22 5.32 -17.05
CA ILE A 96 -2.39 4.28 -17.69
C ILE A 96 -0.92 4.71 -17.70
N LYS A 97 -0.60 5.94 -18.12
CA LYS A 97 0.78 6.41 -18.23
C LYS A 97 1.47 6.57 -16.87
N SER A 98 0.74 6.97 -15.83
CA SER A 98 1.31 7.12 -14.49
C SER A 98 1.50 5.78 -13.76
N MET A 99 0.78 4.72 -14.15
CA MET A 99 0.80 3.42 -13.47
C MET A 99 1.52 2.30 -14.24
N THR A 100 1.68 2.42 -15.56
CA THR A 100 2.36 1.44 -16.43
C THR A 100 3.79 1.88 -16.79
N ARG A 101 4.66 0.98 -17.24
CA ARG A 101 6.04 1.29 -17.68
C ARG A 101 6.14 1.50 -19.19
N HIS A 102 5.35 0.79 -20.00
CA HIS A 102 5.43 0.90 -21.46
C HIS A 102 4.16 1.50 -22.06
N GLY A 103 3.23 1.98 -21.23
CA GLY A 103 1.96 2.54 -21.67
C GLY A 103 0.93 1.48 -22.07
N ASP A 104 1.24 0.19 -21.96
CA ASP A 104 0.28 -0.88 -22.26
C ASP A 104 -0.70 -1.06 -21.10
N ARG A 105 -1.99 -0.83 -21.37
CA ARG A 105 -3.09 -1.02 -20.41
C ARG A 105 -3.10 -2.42 -19.79
N ARG A 106 -2.64 -3.45 -20.51
CA ARG A 106 -2.60 -4.83 -19.99
C ARG A 106 -1.57 -4.99 -18.86
N GLU A 107 -0.62 -4.08 -18.72
CA GLU A 107 0.26 -4.04 -17.54
C GLU A 107 -0.52 -3.78 -16.25
N LEU A 108 -1.66 -3.08 -16.30
CA LEU A 108 -2.54 -2.89 -15.14
C LEU A 108 -3.16 -4.21 -14.67
N LEU A 109 -3.43 -5.14 -15.59
CA LEU A 109 -4.00 -6.46 -15.29
C LEU A 109 -2.96 -7.48 -14.85
N LYS A 110 -1.69 -7.28 -15.23
CA LYS A 110 -0.59 -8.18 -14.87
C LYS A 110 -0.15 -8.01 -13.41
N GLY A 111 -0.75 -7.08 -12.67
CA GLY A 111 -0.44 -6.84 -11.27
C GLY A 111 1.03 -6.44 -11.04
N PRO A 112 1.49 -6.44 -9.78
CA PRO A 112 2.86 -6.12 -9.41
C PRO A 112 3.93 -7.10 -9.96
N LEU A 113 3.55 -8.14 -10.70
CA LEU A 113 4.39 -9.29 -11.06
C LEU A 113 5.54 -8.99 -12.05
N TYR A 114 5.69 -7.77 -12.57
CA TYR A 114 6.81 -7.38 -13.45
C TYR A 114 7.81 -6.41 -12.79
N TYR A 115 8.03 -6.52 -11.47
CA TYR A 115 9.16 -5.84 -10.82
C TYR A 115 10.48 -6.56 -11.06
N VAL A 116 10.86 -6.63 -12.33
CA VAL A 116 12.20 -6.98 -12.76
C VAL A 116 13.13 -5.76 -12.55
N LEU A 117 14.26 -6.05 -11.90
CA LEU A 117 15.55 -5.35 -11.76
C LEU A 117 15.70 -4.34 -10.61
N ARG A 118 16.36 -4.70 -9.49
CA ARG A 118 17.76 -5.15 -9.32
C ARG A 118 18.76 -4.10 -9.82
N ARG A 119 19.13 -3.16 -8.94
CA ARG A 119 20.49 -2.59 -8.79
C ARG A 119 20.47 -1.40 -7.83
N LEU A 120 20.78 -1.68 -6.57
CA LEU A 120 21.71 -0.88 -5.78
C LEU A 120 22.61 -1.92 -5.10
N GLY A 121 23.91 -1.82 -5.37
CA GLY A 121 24.88 -2.85 -5.02
C GLY A 121 25.26 -2.79 -3.56
N THR A 122 25.12 -3.92 -2.88
CA THR A 122 25.88 -4.40 -1.71
C THR A 122 25.51 -5.88 -1.50
N GLU A 123 26.25 -6.59 -0.65
CA GLU A 123 26.29 -8.06 -0.54
C GLU A 123 24.95 -8.78 -0.66
N ARG A 124 24.93 -9.78 -1.54
CA ARG A 124 23.75 -10.57 -1.90
C ARG A 124 23.58 -11.71 -0.91
N LEU A 125 22.34 -12.13 -0.67
CA LEU A 125 22.07 -13.27 0.21
C LEU A 125 22.60 -14.58 -0.41
N PRO A 126 23.24 -15.46 0.38
CA PRO A 126 23.84 -16.70 -0.13
C PRO A 126 22.82 -17.64 -0.79
N TYR A 127 21.56 -17.60 -0.32
CA TYR A 127 20.46 -18.43 -0.79
C TYR A 127 19.50 -17.73 -1.77
N ASN A 128 19.54 -16.40 -1.91
CA ASN A 128 18.71 -15.66 -2.87
C ASN A 128 19.51 -14.52 -3.54
N ARG A 129 19.96 -14.76 -4.78
CA ARG A 129 20.81 -13.81 -5.54
C ARG A 129 20.05 -12.59 -6.06
N ASN A 130 18.72 -12.55 -5.93
CA ASN A 130 17.89 -11.42 -6.35
C ASN A 130 17.69 -10.39 -5.23
N LYS A 131 17.94 -10.78 -3.97
CA LYS A 131 17.78 -9.92 -2.78
C LYS A 131 19.15 -9.58 -2.16
N SER A 132 19.20 -8.46 -1.44
CA SER A 132 20.41 -7.94 -0.79
C SER A 132 20.16 -7.80 0.71
N PHE A 133 21.19 -8.04 1.52
CA PHE A 133 21.12 -7.83 2.98
C PHE A 133 20.69 -6.39 3.32
N ALA A 134 21.26 -5.39 2.62
CA ALA A 134 20.88 -4.00 2.82
C ALA A 134 19.41 -3.73 2.47
N GLY A 135 18.88 -4.44 1.46
CA GLY A 135 17.47 -4.37 1.09
C GLY A 135 16.54 -4.93 2.16
N SER A 136 16.83 -6.13 2.66
CA SER A 136 16.02 -6.77 3.72
C SER A 136 16.06 -5.99 5.04
N ILE A 137 17.24 -5.48 5.43
CA ILE A 137 17.38 -4.61 6.60
C ILE A 137 16.59 -3.32 6.40
N GLY A 138 16.73 -2.67 5.25
CA GLY A 138 16.00 -1.43 4.94
C GLY A 138 14.47 -1.63 4.97
N MET A 139 13.98 -2.76 4.46
CA MET A 139 12.57 -3.12 4.48
C MET A 139 12.06 -3.34 5.91
N ALA A 140 12.80 -4.09 6.72
CA ALA A 140 12.47 -4.32 8.13
C ALA A 140 12.46 -3.02 8.95
N THR A 141 13.47 -2.15 8.76
CA THR A 141 13.56 -0.88 9.48
C THR A 141 12.45 0.08 9.04
N ALA A 142 12.22 0.23 7.74
CA ALA A 142 11.18 1.12 7.23
C ALA A 142 9.77 0.65 7.63
N GLY A 143 9.48 -0.65 7.53
CA GLY A 143 8.20 -1.23 7.94
C GLY A 143 7.94 -1.08 9.45
N PHE A 144 8.97 -1.27 10.27
CA PHE A 144 8.89 -1.09 11.72
C PHE A 144 8.63 0.39 12.08
N LEU A 145 9.42 1.31 11.56
CA LEU A 145 9.26 2.75 11.83
C LEU A 145 7.90 3.27 11.36
N ALA A 146 7.44 2.83 10.18
CA ALA A 146 6.11 3.17 9.69
C ALA A 146 5.02 2.65 10.63
N SER A 147 5.10 1.40 11.08
CA SER A 147 4.13 0.79 11.99
C SER A 147 4.06 1.52 13.34
N VAL A 148 5.21 1.87 13.92
CA VAL A 148 5.28 2.66 15.17
C VAL A 148 4.72 4.07 14.95
N GLY A 149 5.05 4.71 13.83
CA GLY A 149 4.48 6.03 13.48
C GLY A 149 2.96 5.99 13.37
N TYR A 150 2.41 4.97 12.71
CA TYR A 150 0.96 4.78 12.61
C TYR A 150 0.32 4.45 13.96
N MET A 151 0.97 3.68 14.82
CA MET A 151 0.47 3.43 16.18
C MET A 151 0.29 4.75 16.95
N TYR A 152 1.28 5.63 16.96
CA TYR A 152 1.16 6.94 17.60
C TYR A 152 0.11 7.83 16.93
N TYR A 153 0.00 7.77 15.59
CA TYR A 153 -1.03 8.47 14.86
C TYR A 153 -2.43 8.03 15.29
N PHE A 154 -2.73 6.73 15.27
CA PHE A 154 -4.03 6.22 15.72
C PHE A 154 -4.27 6.41 17.22
N ALA A 155 -3.22 6.40 18.04
CA ALA A 155 -3.31 6.74 19.45
C ALA A 155 -3.71 8.20 19.68
N SER A 156 -3.25 9.13 18.84
CA SER A 156 -3.64 10.55 18.94
C SER A 156 -5.14 10.79 18.73
N PHE A 157 -5.82 9.90 18.00
CA PHE A 157 -7.27 9.92 17.80
C PHE A 157 -8.04 9.04 18.80
N GLY A 158 -7.34 8.39 19.74
CA GLY A 158 -7.95 7.54 20.76
C GLY A 158 -8.43 6.17 20.28
N TYR A 159 -7.99 5.70 19.10
CA TYR A 159 -8.37 4.37 18.59
C TYR A 159 -7.54 3.25 19.23
N ILE A 160 -6.31 3.52 19.65
CA ILE A 160 -5.36 2.52 20.14
C ILE A 160 -4.59 3.09 21.33
N GLU A 161 -4.42 2.32 22.40
CA GLU A 161 -3.50 2.68 23.49
C GLU A 161 -2.07 2.31 23.13
N ALA A 162 -1.23 3.31 22.85
CA ALA A 162 0.18 3.07 22.54
C ALA A 162 0.90 2.38 23.72
N SER A 163 1.41 1.16 23.50
CA SER A 163 2.13 0.41 24.53
C SER A 163 3.44 -0.18 23.99
N GLY A 164 4.42 -0.36 24.87
CA GLY A 164 5.70 -1.00 24.53
C GLY A 164 5.53 -2.43 23.99
N GLY A 165 4.47 -3.13 24.42
CA GLY A 165 4.12 -4.45 23.90
C GLY A 165 3.75 -4.43 22.41
N MET A 166 3.03 -3.40 21.95
CA MET A 166 2.70 -3.26 20.52
C MET A 166 3.93 -2.98 19.67
N ILE A 167 4.84 -2.12 20.17
CA ILE A 167 6.12 -1.86 19.50
C ILE A 167 6.89 -3.16 19.31
N LEU A 168 6.99 -4.00 20.34
CA LEU A 168 7.67 -5.30 20.24
C LEU A 168 6.97 -6.23 19.23
N ARG A 169 5.63 -6.26 19.21
CA ARG A 169 4.86 -7.04 18.22
C ARG A 169 5.10 -6.54 16.79
N PHE A 170 5.15 -5.23 16.56
CA PHE A 170 5.49 -4.67 15.24
C PHE A 170 6.92 -5.02 14.81
N ALA A 171 7.88 -5.08 15.75
CA ALA A 171 9.24 -5.53 15.45
C ALA A 171 9.23 -6.99 14.96
N VAL A 172 8.48 -7.87 15.64
CA VAL A 172 8.34 -9.28 15.24
C VAL A 172 7.70 -9.42 13.86
N ILE A 173 6.61 -8.69 13.58
CA ILE A 173 5.94 -8.70 12.27
C ILE A 173 6.89 -8.23 11.16
N SER A 174 7.64 -7.16 11.41
CA SER A 174 8.58 -6.60 10.43
C SER A 174 9.74 -7.55 10.11
N ILE A 175 10.29 -8.21 11.14
CA ILE A 175 11.35 -9.21 10.97
C ILE A 175 10.81 -10.44 10.23
N ALA A 176 9.64 -10.97 10.62
CA ALA A 176 9.02 -12.11 9.96
C ALA A 176 8.76 -11.84 8.47
N SER A 177 8.27 -10.64 8.15
CA SER A 177 8.05 -10.19 6.78
C SER A 177 9.36 -10.09 5.98
N ALA A 178 10.43 -9.56 6.58
CA ALA A 178 11.75 -9.50 5.97
C ALA A 178 12.38 -10.86 5.72
N LEU A 179 12.13 -11.83 6.60
CA LEU A 179 12.56 -13.22 6.42
C LEU A 179 11.80 -13.88 5.27
N VAL A 180 10.47 -13.69 5.19
CA VAL A 180 9.69 -14.26 4.07
C VAL A 180 10.09 -13.63 2.74
N GLU A 181 10.32 -12.31 2.69
CA GLU A 181 10.79 -11.63 1.48
C GLU A 181 12.19 -12.11 1.04
N SER A 182 13.04 -12.53 1.98
CA SER A 182 14.39 -13.01 1.66
C SER A 182 14.39 -14.38 0.97
N LEU A 183 13.31 -15.17 1.12
CA LEU A 183 13.20 -16.51 0.56
C LEU A 183 13.06 -16.50 -0.98
N PRO A 184 13.68 -17.46 -1.69
CA PRO A 184 13.58 -17.54 -3.14
C PRO A 184 12.15 -17.80 -3.63
N ILE A 185 11.35 -18.55 -2.85
CA ILE A 185 9.94 -18.85 -3.18
C ILE A 185 9.06 -17.60 -3.24
N SER A 186 9.42 -16.57 -2.46
CA SER A 186 8.72 -15.29 -2.47
C SER A 186 8.90 -14.59 -3.81
N THR A 187 10.11 -14.69 -4.37
CA THR A 187 10.44 -14.09 -5.68
C THR A 187 9.74 -14.81 -6.84
N ASP A 188 9.44 -16.10 -6.69
CA ASP A 188 8.74 -16.89 -7.71
C ASP A 188 7.21 -16.71 -7.70
N ILE A 189 6.60 -16.46 -6.53
CA ILE A 189 5.14 -16.34 -6.37
C ILE A 189 4.66 -14.89 -6.49
N ASP A 190 5.15 -13.99 -5.62
CA ASP A 190 5.04 -12.51 -5.63
C ASP A 190 5.41 -12.02 -4.22
N ASP A 191 6.48 -11.24 -4.11
CA ASP A 191 6.96 -10.71 -2.82
C ASP A 191 5.91 -9.84 -2.10
N ASN A 192 5.06 -9.11 -2.84
CA ASN A 192 4.05 -8.27 -2.21
C ASN A 192 2.92 -9.10 -1.58
N LEU A 193 2.60 -10.24 -2.19
CA LEU A 193 1.56 -11.13 -1.69
C LEU A 193 2.07 -11.89 -0.46
N THR A 194 3.25 -12.47 -0.54
CA THR A 194 3.85 -13.26 0.56
C THR A 194 4.15 -12.40 1.78
N VAL A 195 4.67 -11.17 1.59
CA VAL A 195 4.93 -10.22 2.69
C VAL A 195 3.63 -9.77 3.34
N SER A 196 2.61 -9.40 2.55
CA SER A 196 1.32 -8.96 3.09
C SER A 196 0.60 -10.06 3.85
N LEU A 197 0.59 -11.30 3.31
CA LEU A 197 0.00 -12.45 3.98
C LEU A 197 0.73 -12.80 5.27
N THR A 198 2.07 -12.74 5.26
CA THR A 198 2.88 -12.97 6.47
C THR A 198 2.59 -11.92 7.53
N SER A 199 2.54 -10.64 7.14
CA SER A 199 2.18 -9.55 8.04
C SER A 199 0.79 -9.74 8.66
N ALA A 200 -0.20 -10.12 7.84
CA ALA A 200 -1.56 -10.34 8.30
C ALA A 200 -1.67 -11.55 9.26
N LEU A 201 -1.02 -12.67 8.92
CA LEU A 201 -1.05 -13.88 9.73
C LEU A 201 -0.31 -13.70 11.06
N VAL A 202 0.90 -13.15 11.03
CA VAL A 202 1.67 -12.87 12.25
C VAL A 202 0.98 -11.80 13.08
N GLY A 203 0.38 -10.79 12.44
CA GLY A 203 -0.44 -9.79 13.11
C GLY A 203 -1.62 -10.40 13.85
N PHE A 204 -2.39 -11.28 13.18
CA PHE A 204 -3.52 -11.99 13.77
C PHE A 204 -3.12 -12.89 14.96
N LEU A 205 -1.91 -13.45 14.94
CA LEU A 205 -1.43 -14.29 16.06
C LEU A 205 -0.94 -13.47 17.26
N LEU A 206 -0.51 -12.23 17.04
CA LEU A 206 0.13 -11.40 18.08
C LEU A 206 -0.81 -10.39 18.73
N PHE A 207 -1.93 -10.03 18.08
CA PHE A 207 -2.90 -9.02 18.55
C PHE A 207 -4.26 -9.65 18.84
#